data_AF-A0A1Q9CAY3-F1
#
_entry.id   AF-A0A1Q9CAY3-F1
#
_cell.length_a   1.000
_cell.length_b   1.000
_cell.length_c   1.000
_cell.angle_alpha   90.00
_cell.angle_beta   90.00
_cell.angle_gamma   90.00
#
_symmetry.space_group_name_H-M   'P 1'
#
loop_
_entity.id
_entity.type
_entity.pdbx_description
1 polymer ?
#
loop_
_entity_poly.entity_id
_entity_poly.type
_entity_poly.pdbx_seq_one_letter_code
_entity_poly.pdbx_strand_id
1 'polypeptide(L)'
;MRFCDDGCNLRRGGVRSTISCHPPSPRLAYMLTPPEFCFDGYWTALKCCDAADSFWMQQCWKGEQKSGNCCHSWALQARDHLQEKLRQVKSSQGPCANAFDLPEFTNMGMLKAAMTWEVTDADLRARESFKLGHRHLQDRCSHEALREDEESATVRLWDLLGHRRTGRLLNIGAGSYSDPLWAIALQRNVTGLFLDPVGPPKKLPSPEGIRFVSEFVRPSNIPSLLRRGGFRGRPGSPLPIDFMKVDVDSCDCVLASIALRFVRPSVIIMEINWSLPPPLRFVRQCHEDWSRKWSSWSSVGFLLSTHGCSLSGALAEFSRFGYSLFRVAGSVNAFFVHRDVADLLGGAEVDEVFCFNQVWQDSSIIRYVHWKLSHDWRTGSVDDALGHVWGNFTCYDWVFNISHIPFALAV
;
A
#
# COMPACT_ATOMS: atom_id res chain seq x y z
N MET A 1 -0.17 14.22 33.33
CA MET A 1 -1.45 14.67 33.92
C MET A 1 -2.34 13.46 34.10
N ARG A 2 -2.59 13.06 35.35
CA ARG A 2 -3.51 11.99 35.74
C ARG A 2 -4.79 12.65 36.23
N PHE A 3 -5.96 12.14 35.83
CA PHE A 3 -7.20 12.38 36.54
C PHE A 3 -7.65 11.05 37.17
N CYS A 4 -8.01 11.16 38.45
CA CYS A 4 -8.41 10.09 39.34
C CYS A 4 -9.85 9.63 39.11
N ASP A 5 -10.08 8.40 39.58
CA ASP A 5 -11.35 7.77 39.91
C ASP A 5 -12.24 8.61 40.83
N ASP A 6 -13.56 8.37 40.75
CA ASP A 6 -14.49 8.10 41.86
C ASP A 6 -15.90 7.88 41.25
N GLY A 7 -16.78 6.99 41.70
CA GLY A 7 -16.82 6.31 42.98
C GLY A 7 -17.75 5.10 42.97
N CYS A 8 -17.37 4.14 43.80
CA CYS A 8 -18.17 3.01 44.23
C CYS A 8 -18.68 3.34 45.65
N ASN A 9 -19.98 3.22 45.90
CA ASN A 9 -20.49 3.24 47.27
C ASN A 9 -21.57 2.17 47.49
N LEU A 10 -21.31 1.34 48.49
CA LEU A 10 -22.12 0.24 49.01
C LEU A 10 -23.30 0.76 49.85
N ARG A 11 -24.44 0.05 49.83
CA ARG A 11 -24.94 -0.69 51.03
C ARG A 11 -26.26 -1.47 50.79
N ARG A 12 -26.18 -2.75 51.20
CA ARG A 12 -27.11 -3.60 51.99
C ARG A 12 -28.52 -3.94 51.46
N GLY A 13 -28.76 -5.24 51.33
CA GLY A 13 -30.08 -5.85 51.46
C GLY A 13 -30.14 -7.23 50.82
N GLY A 14 -29.83 -8.29 51.58
CA GLY A 14 -29.94 -9.66 51.09
C GLY A 14 -31.37 -10.19 51.20
N VAL A 15 -31.87 -10.83 50.13
CA VAL A 15 -32.77 -11.98 50.16
C VAL A 15 -32.50 -12.80 48.89
N ARG A 16 -32.29 -14.11 49.03
CA ARG A 16 -32.20 -15.06 47.92
C ARG A 16 -33.60 -15.23 47.30
N SER A 17 -33.74 -14.92 46.02
CA SER A 17 -34.84 -15.40 45.19
C SER A 17 -34.29 -15.90 43.86
N THR A 18 -34.29 -17.23 43.69
CA THR A 18 -34.12 -17.90 42.41
C THR A 18 -35.31 -17.57 41.52
N ILE A 19 -35.10 -16.78 40.47
CA ILE A 19 -36.10 -16.58 39.41
C ILE A 19 -35.76 -17.58 38.30
N SER A 20 -36.62 -18.59 38.20
CA SER A 20 -36.77 -19.46 37.03
C SER A 20 -37.53 -18.68 35.96
N CYS A 21 -36.95 -18.53 34.77
CA CYS A 21 -37.66 -18.07 33.60
C CYS A 21 -37.87 -19.27 32.66
N HIS A 22 -39.09 -19.81 32.65
CA HIS A 22 -39.57 -20.63 31.55
C HIS A 22 -40.05 -19.73 30.39
N PRO A 23 -39.93 -20.19 29.13
CA PRO A 23 -40.28 -19.39 27.97
C PRO A 23 -41.81 -19.36 27.77
N PRO A 24 -42.40 -18.25 27.31
CA PRO A 24 -43.73 -18.28 26.74
C PRO A 24 -43.69 -18.81 25.30
N SER A 25 -44.61 -19.72 25.02
CA SER A 25 -44.99 -20.27 23.70
C SER A 25 -45.55 -19.16 22.76
N PRO A 26 -45.45 -19.31 21.42
CA PRO A 26 -45.46 -18.19 20.50
C PRO A 26 -46.88 -17.82 20.03
N ARG A 27 -47.18 -16.51 19.99
CA ARG A 27 -48.23 -15.97 19.13
C ARG A 27 -47.76 -14.66 18.48
N LEU A 28 -47.54 -14.75 17.18
CA LEU A 28 -47.79 -13.75 16.13
C LEU A 28 -47.74 -12.28 16.55
N ALA A 29 -46.60 -11.65 16.28
CA ALA A 29 -46.54 -10.24 15.91
C ALA A 29 -45.59 -10.13 14.71
N TYR A 30 -46.16 -9.89 13.52
CA TYR A 30 -45.42 -9.44 12.36
C TYR A 30 -44.93 -8.02 12.65
N MET A 31 -43.66 -7.88 13.01
CA MET A 31 -42.92 -6.63 12.83
C MET A 31 -41.83 -6.90 11.80
N LEU A 32 -41.98 -6.24 10.66
CA LEU A 32 -41.00 -6.15 9.60
C LEU A 32 -39.72 -5.53 10.18
N THR A 33 -38.71 -6.35 10.44
CA THR A 33 -37.34 -5.87 10.45
C THR A 33 -36.98 -5.40 9.03
N PRO A 34 -36.30 -4.25 8.86
CA PRO A 34 -35.80 -3.88 7.54
C PRO A 34 -34.81 -4.97 7.08
N PRO A 35 -34.77 -5.30 5.78
CA PRO A 35 -33.84 -6.30 5.30
C PRO A 35 -32.42 -5.76 5.47
N GLU A 36 -31.65 -6.40 6.36
CA GLU A 36 -30.20 -6.43 6.22
C GLU A 36 -29.91 -7.08 4.86
N PHE A 37 -29.80 -6.27 3.82
CA PHE A 37 -29.26 -6.73 2.54
C PHE A 37 -27.79 -7.07 2.78
N CYS A 38 -27.54 -8.36 2.97
CA CYS A 38 -26.21 -8.89 3.19
C CYS A 38 -25.29 -8.52 2.02
N PHE A 39 -24.16 -7.90 2.37
CA PHE A 39 -22.96 -7.80 1.53
C PHE A 39 -22.52 -9.18 0.96
N ASP A 40 -23.01 -10.30 1.50
CA ASP A 40 -22.74 -11.68 1.05
C ASP A 40 -23.17 -12.01 -0.39
N GLY A 41 -24.17 -11.33 -0.94
CA GLY A 41 -24.57 -11.53 -2.34
C GLY A 41 -23.48 -11.07 -3.33
N TYR A 42 -22.84 -9.94 -3.02
CA TYR A 42 -21.70 -9.39 -3.78
C TYR A 42 -20.45 -10.30 -3.68
N TRP A 43 -20.23 -10.92 -2.53
CA TRP A 43 -19.08 -11.81 -2.30
C TRP A 43 -19.22 -13.18 -2.98
N THR A 44 -20.45 -13.68 -3.06
CA THR A 44 -20.76 -14.91 -3.81
C THR A 44 -20.46 -14.72 -5.30
N ALA A 45 -20.52 -13.48 -5.77
CA ALA A 45 -20.21 -13.14 -7.15
C ALA A 45 -18.78 -13.23 -7.58
N LEU A 46 -17.90 -12.64 -6.79
CA LEU A 46 -16.49 -12.63 -7.10
C LEU A 46 -15.90 -14.04 -7.11
N LYS A 47 -16.38 -14.94 -6.24
CA LYS A 47 -15.99 -16.37 -6.25
C LYS A 47 -16.38 -17.12 -7.52
N CYS A 48 -17.45 -16.72 -8.22
CA CYS A 48 -17.83 -17.34 -9.49
C CYS A 48 -16.92 -16.94 -10.66
N CYS A 49 -16.12 -15.88 -10.52
CA CYS A 49 -15.35 -15.26 -11.62
C CYS A 49 -13.83 -15.38 -11.46
N ASP A 50 -13.33 -16.17 -10.50
CA ASP A 50 -11.90 -16.34 -10.17
C ASP A 50 -10.98 -16.76 -11.35
N ALA A 51 -11.54 -17.02 -12.53
CA ALA A 51 -10.82 -17.34 -13.76
C ALA A 51 -10.81 -16.22 -14.83
N ALA A 52 -11.46 -15.08 -14.60
CA ALA A 52 -11.54 -13.99 -15.59
C ALA A 52 -10.38 -13.00 -15.41
N ASP A 53 -9.53 -12.88 -16.45
CA ASP A 53 -8.51 -11.84 -16.55
C ASP A 53 -9.13 -10.43 -16.38
N SER A 54 -8.43 -9.56 -15.66
CA SER A 54 -8.70 -8.11 -15.48
C SER A 54 -9.18 -7.39 -16.75
N PHE A 55 -8.71 -7.80 -17.93
CA PHE A 55 -9.16 -7.30 -19.23
C PHE A 55 -10.65 -7.57 -19.48
N TRP A 56 -11.15 -8.77 -19.17
CA TRP A 56 -12.56 -9.15 -19.36
C TRP A 56 -13.49 -8.47 -18.36
N MET A 57 -13.01 -8.23 -17.13
CA MET A 57 -13.74 -7.44 -16.13
C MET A 57 -13.93 -5.99 -16.62
N GLN A 58 -12.91 -5.36 -17.20
CA GLN A 58 -13.03 -4.02 -17.81
C GLN A 58 -14.02 -3.99 -18.98
N GLN A 59 -14.00 -5.00 -19.87
CA GLN A 59 -14.93 -5.09 -21.00
C GLN A 59 -16.38 -5.30 -20.52
N CYS A 60 -16.58 -6.11 -19.47
CA CYS A 60 -17.89 -6.29 -18.85
C CYS A 60 -18.39 -5.00 -18.17
N TRP A 61 -17.51 -4.28 -17.48
CA TRP A 61 -17.82 -3.02 -16.81
C TRP A 61 -18.34 -1.94 -17.78
N LYS A 62 -17.73 -1.87 -18.97
CA LYS A 62 -18.13 -0.95 -20.05
C LYS A 62 -19.42 -1.36 -20.77
N GLY A 63 -19.93 -2.57 -20.54
CA GLY A 63 -21.10 -3.10 -21.24
C GLY A 63 -20.86 -3.42 -22.71
N GLU A 64 -19.60 -3.54 -23.13
CA GLU A 64 -19.19 -3.66 -24.54
C GLU A 64 -19.25 -5.11 -25.08
N GLN A 65 -19.49 -6.11 -24.21
CA GLN A 65 -19.57 -7.52 -24.62
C GLN A 65 -20.70 -8.31 -23.95
N LYS A 66 -21.52 -8.99 -24.78
CA LYS A 66 -22.61 -9.90 -24.39
C LYS A 66 -22.22 -11.38 -24.55
N SER A 67 -21.03 -11.80 -24.13
CA SER A 67 -20.70 -13.24 -24.16
C SER A 67 -21.39 -13.95 -22.99
N GLY A 68 -22.11 -15.04 -23.28
CA GLY A 68 -22.97 -15.76 -22.32
C GLY A 68 -22.26 -16.45 -21.16
N ASN A 69 -20.95 -16.28 -21.02
CA ASN A 69 -20.12 -16.96 -20.01
C ASN A 69 -19.50 -16.01 -18.98
N CYS A 70 -19.85 -14.72 -18.98
CA CYS A 70 -19.35 -13.79 -17.98
C CYS A 70 -20.36 -13.57 -16.85
N CYS A 71 -19.82 -13.34 -15.65
CA CYS A 71 -20.46 -12.74 -14.48
C CYS A 71 -20.98 -11.30 -14.72
N HIS A 72 -21.48 -11.04 -15.93
CA HIS A 72 -21.85 -9.74 -16.45
C HIS A 72 -22.94 -9.09 -15.59
N SER A 73 -23.93 -9.87 -15.14
CA SER A 73 -24.99 -9.36 -14.25
C SER A 73 -24.43 -8.87 -12.92
N TRP A 74 -23.42 -9.54 -12.35
CA TRP A 74 -22.92 -9.25 -11.01
C TRP A 74 -21.87 -8.13 -11.01
N ALA A 75 -21.02 -8.06 -12.04
CA ALA A 75 -20.16 -6.89 -12.26
C ALA A 75 -20.97 -5.61 -12.56
N LEU A 76 -22.05 -5.73 -13.35
CA LEU A 76 -22.97 -4.61 -13.58
C LEU A 76 -23.72 -4.23 -12.31
N GLN A 77 -24.19 -5.18 -11.49
CA GLN A 77 -24.80 -4.90 -10.19
C GLN A 77 -23.82 -4.20 -9.23
N ALA A 78 -22.56 -4.63 -9.20
CA ALA A 78 -21.50 -3.99 -8.42
C ALA A 78 -21.29 -2.54 -8.86
N ARG A 79 -21.18 -2.31 -10.18
CA ARG A 79 -21.10 -0.97 -10.76
C ARG A 79 -22.31 -0.12 -10.40
N ASP A 80 -23.51 -0.65 -10.61
CA ASP A 80 -24.76 0.09 -10.41
C ASP A 80 -24.96 0.40 -8.92
N HIS A 81 -24.59 -0.52 -8.02
CA HIS A 81 -24.57 -0.29 -6.57
C HIS A 81 -23.56 0.78 -6.15
N LEU A 82 -22.35 0.76 -6.72
CA LEU A 82 -21.34 1.79 -6.47
C LEU A 82 -21.82 3.15 -6.99
N GLN A 83 -22.37 3.21 -8.20
CA GLN A 83 -22.97 4.42 -8.75
C GLN A 83 -24.08 4.95 -7.85
N GLU A 84 -24.94 4.07 -7.32
CA GLU A 84 -26.00 4.44 -6.40
C GLU A 84 -25.44 5.01 -5.09
N LYS A 85 -24.44 4.37 -4.49
CA LYS A 85 -23.75 4.93 -3.31
C LYS A 85 -23.13 6.31 -3.61
N LEU A 86 -22.47 6.47 -4.74
CA LEU A 86 -21.89 7.76 -5.15
C LEU A 86 -22.98 8.83 -5.34
N ARG A 87 -24.15 8.48 -5.91
CA ARG A 87 -25.30 9.39 -6.00
C ARG A 87 -25.81 9.79 -4.62
N GLN A 88 -25.91 8.84 -3.68
CA GLN A 88 -26.30 9.09 -2.29
C GLN A 88 -25.30 9.99 -1.56
N VAL A 89 -24.00 9.81 -1.80
CA VAL A 89 -22.96 10.71 -1.25
C VAL A 89 -23.13 12.12 -1.78
N LYS A 90 -23.31 12.27 -3.10
CA LYS A 90 -23.48 13.57 -3.76
C LYS A 90 -24.77 14.30 -3.33
N SER A 91 -25.84 13.56 -3.03
CA SER A 91 -27.09 14.13 -2.53
C SER A 91 -27.10 14.37 -1.02
N SER A 92 -26.15 13.81 -0.27
CA SER A 92 -25.99 14.10 1.15
C SER A 92 -25.52 15.55 1.35
N GLN A 93 -25.87 16.18 2.46
CA GLN A 93 -25.25 17.45 2.88
C GLN A 93 -23.91 17.23 3.61
N GLY A 94 -23.34 16.02 3.51
CA GLY A 94 -22.13 15.66 4.20
C GLY A 94 -20.87 16.28 3.56
N PRO A 95 -19.73 16.20 4.23
CA PRO A 95 -18.45 16.73 3.73
C PRO A 95 -18.02 16.12 2.38
N CYS A 96 -18.60 15.00 1.97
CA CYS A 96 -18.32 14.31 0.71
C CYS A 96 -19.22 14.71 -0.47
N ALA A 97 -20.22 15.58 -0.25
CA ALA A 97 -21.19 15.96 -1.28
C ALA A 97 -20.54 16.55 -2.54
N ASN A 98 -19.45 17.30 -2.36
CA ASN A 98 -18.71 17.98 -3.43
C ASN A 98 -17.39 17.26 -3.80
N ALA A 99 -17.05 16.16 -3.13
CA ALA A 99 -15.78 15.47 -3.33
C ALA A 99 -15.76 14.64 -4.63
N PHE A 100 -16.92 14.35 -5.21
CA PHE A 100 -17.04 13.46 -6.37
C PHE A 100 -17.83 14.11 -7.51
N ASP A 101 -17.23 14.16 -8.70
CA ASP A 101 -17.99 14.34 -9.93
C ASP A 101 -18.30 12.97 -10.57
N LEU A 102 -19.57 12.56 -10.52
CA LEU A 102 -20.03 11.25 -11.02
C LEU A 102 -19.61 10.93 -12.46
N PRO A 103 -19.66 11.88 -13.43
CA PRO A 103 -19.17 11.66 -14.78
C PRO A 103 -17.67 11.30 -14.85
N GLU A 104 -16.84 11.87 -13.97
CA GLU A 104 -15.40 11.57 -13.88
C GLU A 104 -15.15 10.14 -13.39
N PHE A 105 -15.99 9.64 -12.48
CA PHE A 105 -15.92 8.27 -11.97
C PHE A 105 -16.27 7.22 -13.03
N THR A 106 -17.26 7.50 -13.89
CA THR A 106 -17.58 6.66 -15.06
C THR A 106 -16.50 6.70 -16.15
N ASN A 107 -15.68 7.75 -16.19
CA ASN A 107 -14.60 7.97 -17.15
C ASN A 107 -13.20 7.63 -16.61
N MET A 108 -13.09 6.85 -15.52
CA MET A 108 -11.80 6.32 -15.03
C MET A 108 -11.07 5.40 -16.04
N GLY A 109 -11.59 5.24 -17.25
CA GLY A 109 -10.78 4.91 -18.43
C GLY A 109 -10.02 6.14 -18.94
N MET A 110 -8.81 6.35 -18.40
CA MET A 110 -7.69 7.09 -19.01
C MET A 110 -8.03 8.16 -20.06
N LEU A 111 -8.11 9.42 -19.65
CA LEU A 111 -8.11 10.54 -20.59
C LEU A 111 -6.73 10.65 -21.27
N LYS A 112 -6.73 10.56 -22.60
CA LYS A 112 -5.60 10.87 -23.50
C LYS A 112 -4.92 12.21 -23.19
N ALA A 113 -5.64 13.14 -22.54
CA ALA A 113 -5.12 14.42 -22.07
C ALA A 113 -4.04 14.29 -20.98
N ALA A 114 -4.08 13.25 -20.12
CA ALA A 114 -3.03 13.03 -19.11
C ALA A 114 -1.69 12.57 -19.73
N MET A 115 -1.71 12.03 -20.97
CA MET A 115 -0.52 11.53 -21.66
C MET A 115 0.22 12.60 -22.48
N THR A 116 -0.32 13.80 -22.62
CA THR A 116 0.24 14.87 -23.50
C THR A 116 0.65 16.13 -22.74
N TRP A 117 0.87 16.03 -21.42
CA TRP A 117 1.16 17.20 -20.59
C TRP A 117 2.66 17.53 -20.52
N GLU A 118 3.01 18.77 -20.84
CA GLU A 118 4.35 19.34 -20.69
C GLU A 118 4.54 19.90 -19.27
N VAL A 119 5.72 19.70 -18.69
CA VAL A 119 6.11 20.23 -17.36
C VAL A 119 6.03 21.76 -17.40
N THR A 120 5.30 22.37 -16.45
CA THR A 120 5.09 23.83 -16.42
C THR A 120 6.07 24.55 -15.50
N ASP A 121 6.16 25.87 -15.63
CA ASP A 121 6.94 26.72 -14.70
C ASP A 121 6.43 26.64 -13.24
N ALA A 122 5.18 26.24 -13.00
CA ALA A 122 4.65 26.02 -11.66
C ALA A 122 5.22 24.73 -11.03
N ASP A 123 5.35 23.65 -11.81
CA ASP A 123 6.04 22.42 -11.39
C ASP A 123 7.52 22.71 -11.06
N LEU A 124 8.15 23.60 -11.84
CA LEU A 124 9.52 24.06 -11.60
C LEU A 124 9.62 24.92 -10.32
N ARG A 125 8.64 25.76 -10.01
CA ARG A 125 8.60 26.55 -8.76
C ARG A 125 8.33 25.69 -7.52
N ALA A 126 7.47 24.68 -7.60
CA ALA A 126 7.32 23.68 -6.54
C ALA A 126 8.67 23.01 -6.26
N ARG A 127 9.41 22.62 -7.30
CA ARG A 127 10.80 22.16 -7.21
C ARG A 127 11.73 23.16 -6.52
N GLU A 128 11.61 24.46 -6.79
CA GLU A 128 12.46 25.48 -6.17
C GLU A 128 12.21 25.64 -4.67
N SER A 129 10.97 25.48 -4.21
CA SER A 129 10.59 25.52 -2.80
C SER A 129 11.16 24.34 -1.98
N PHE A 130 11.50 23.22 -2.64
CA PHE A 130 12.08 22.02 -2.01
C PHE A 130 13.59 21.87 -2.22
N LYS A 131 14.29 22.90 -2.70
CA LYS A 131 15.76 22.92 -2.85
C LYS A 131 16.50 22.91 -1.50
N LEU A 132 16.42 21.81 -0.76
CA LEU A 132 17.41 21.46 0.26
C LEU A 132 18.52 20.63 -0.41
N GLY A 133 19.50 21.31 -1.01
CA GLY A 133 20.90 20.86 -1.05
C GLY A 133 21.27 19.51 -1.69
N HIS A 134 20.45 18.90 -2.56
CA HIS A 134 20.79 17.60 -3.14
C HIS A 134 21.79 17.70 -4.30
N ARG A 135 22.81 16.83 -4.30
CA ARG A 135 23.68 16.60 -5.46
C ARG A 135 22.87 15.86 -6.52
N HIS A 136 22.77 16.44 -7.72
CA HIS A 136 22.07 15.81 -8.84
C HIS A 136 22.81 14.56 -9.36
N LEU A 137 22.55 13.41 -8.76
CA LEU A 137 22.89 12.09 -9.30
C LEU A 137 21.81 11.68 -10.31
N GLN A 138 21.76 12.39 -11.44
CA GLN A 138 20.67 12.31 -12.42
C GLN A 138 20.51 10.91 -13.03
N ASP A 139 21.58 10.13 -13.07
CA ASP A 139 21.64 8.78 -13.64
C ASP A 139 20.81 7.76 -12.86
N ARG A 140 20.49 8.02 -11.60
CA ARG A 140 19.82 7.04 -10.73
C ARG A 140 18.31 7.07 -10.80
N CYS A 141 17.74 8.13 -11.34
CA CYS A 141 16.31 8.19 -11.62
C CYS A 141 16.05 8.59 -13.08
N SER A 142 17.03 8.39 -13.97
CA SER A 142 16.84 8.63 -15.40
C SER A 142 15.85 7.63 -16.00
N HIS A 143 15.37 7.91 -17.20
CA HIS A 143 14.54 6.96 -17.95
C HIS A 143 15.20 5.59 -18.13
N GLU A 144 16.52 5.54 -18.32
CA GLU A 144 17.27 4.28 -18.41
C GLU A 144 17.22 3.53 -17.08
N ALA A 145 17.40 4.23 -15.95
CA ALA A 145 17.33 3.63 -14.64
C ALA A 145 15.93 3.09 -14.29
N LEU A 146 14.88 3.75 -14.77
CA LEU A 146 13.50 3.31 -14.59
C LEU A 146 13.13 2.10 -15.47
N ARG A 147 13.71 2.02 -16.67
CA ARG A 147 13.54 0.89 -17.60
C ARG A 147 14.35 -0.34 -17.22
N GLU A 148 15.36 -0.18 -16.36
CA GLU A 148 16.01 -1.32 -15.73
C GLU A 148 14.99 -2.05 -14.86
N ASP A 149 14.79 -3.33 -15.13
CA ASP A 149 13.94 -4.18 -14.31
C ASP A 149 14.54 -4.33 -12.90
N GLU A 150 13.68 -4.56 -11.93
CA GLU A 150 14.05 -4.58 -10.51
C GLU A 150 15.04 -5.69 -10.19
N GLU A 151 14.94 -6.81 -10.91
CA GLU A 151 15.80 -7.96 -10.75
C GLU A 151 17.25 -7.59 -11.12
N SER A 152 17.43 -7.03 -12.32
CA SER A 152 18.71 -6.52 -12.81
C SER A 152 19.31 -5.45 -11.89
N ALA A 153 18.50 -4.48 -11.47
CA ALA A 153 18.95 -3.43 -10.55
C ALA A 153 19.41 -4.01 -9.21
N THR A 154 18.70 -5.01 -8.70
CA THR A 154 18.97 -5.69 -7.43
C THR A 154 20.23 -6.54 -7.50
N VAL A 155 20.42 -7.32 -8.57
CA VAL A 155 21.64 -8.12 -8.81
C VAL A 155 22.86 -7.21 -8.98
N ARG A 156 22.72 -6.09 -9.71
CA ARG A 156 23.80 -5.12 -9.88
C ARG A 156 24.22 -4.51 -8.54
N LEU A 157 23.26 -4.10 -7.71
CA LEU A 157 23.55 -3.59 -6.37
C LEU A 157 24.20 -4.65 -5.49
N TRP A 158 23.72 -5.89 -5.55
CA TRP A 158 24.35 -7.02 -4.87
C TRP A 158 25.82 -7.18 -5.24
N ASP A 159 26.15 -7.07 -6.53
CA ASP A 159 27.54 -7.19 -7.00
C ASP A 159 28.41 -6.01 -6.58
N LEU A 160 27.86 -4.78 -6.58
CA LEU A 160 28.55 -3.57 -6.10
C LEU A 160 28.87 -3.61 -4.60
N LEU A 161 28.09 -4.31 -3.78
CA LEU A 161 28.41 -4.50 -2.36
C LEU A 161 29.69 -5.35 -2.15
N GLY A 162 30.08 -6.18 -3.12
CA GLY A 162 31.34 -6.91 -3.12
C GLY A 162 31.60 -7.74 -1.85
N HIS A 163 32.71 -7.46 -1.17
CA HIS A 163 33.14 -8.20 0.03
C HIS A 163 32.42 -7.75 1.31
N ARG A 164 31.62 -6.67 1.27
CA ARG A 164 30.87 -6.17 2.45
C ARG A 164 29.58 -6.94 2.72
N ARG A 165 29.25 -7.90 1.85
CA ARG A 165 28.05 -8.72 1.97
C ARG A 165 28.12 -9.66 3.16
N THR A 166 26.97 -9.83 3.80
CA THR A 166 26.72 -10.75 4.91
C THR A 166 26.16 -12.09 4.44
N GLY A 167 25.68 -12.19 3.20
CA GLY A 167 24.97 -13.34 2.68
C GLY A 167 23.54 -13.47 3.21
N ARG A 168 22.90 -12.36 3.65
CA ARG A 168 21.59 -12.41 4.34
C ARG A 168 20.52 -11.57 3.67
N LEU A 169 19.38 -12.19 3.38
CA LEU A 169 18.22 -11.57 2.74
C LEU A 169 16.98 -11.63 3.65
N LEU A 170 16.20 -10.55 3.72
CA LEU A 170 14.88 -10.53 4.32
C LEU A 170 13.85 -10.11 3.27
N ASN A 171 12.81 -10.91 3.07
CA ASN A 171 11.73 -10.57 2.16
C ASN A 171 10.38 -10.66 2.89
N ILE A 172 9.65 -9.54 2.95
CA ILE A 172 8.31 -9.42 3.52
C ILE A 172 7.36 -9.17 2.35
N GLY A 173 6.59 -10.18 1.92
CA GLY A 173 5.84 -10.12 0.66
C GLY A 173 6.39 -11.02 -0.45
N ALA A 174 6.95 -12.17 -0.09
CA ALA A 174 7.75 -13.00 -1.00
C ALA A 174 6.94 -13.91 -1.95
N GLY A 175 5.61 -13.78 -1.98
CA GLY A 175 4.69 -14.68 -2.69
C GLY A 175 4.67 -14.52 -4.21
N SER A 176 5.29 -13.48 -4.76
CA SER A 176 5.34 -13.21 -6.21
C SER A 176 6.59 -13.77 -6.89
N TYR A 177 6.45 -14.23 -8.14
CA TYR A 177 7.59 -14.60 -9.00
C TYR A 177 8.41 -13.40 -9.47
N SER A 178 7.79 -12.22 -9.54
CA SER A 178 8.45 -10.99 -10.00
C SER A 178 9.27 -10.32 -8.90
N ASP A 179 9.39 -10.94 -7.72
CA ASP A 179 10.13 -10.37 -6.62
C ASP A 179 11.65 -10.43 -6.88
N PRO A 180 12.37 -9.29 -6.87
CA PRO A 180 13.76 -9.23 -7.27
C PRO A 180 14.72 -9.96 -6.32
N LEU A 181 14.31 -10.25 -5.07
CA LEU A 181 15.17 -11.00 -4.14
C LEU A 181 15.23 -12.49 -4.47
N TRP A 182 14.26 -13.04 -5.22
CA TRP A 182 14.36 -14.42 -5.70
C TRP A 182 15.57 -14.62 -6.61
N ALA A 183 15.94 -13.63 -7.42
CA ALA A 183 17.10 -13.73 -8.30
C ALA A 183 18.42 -13.89 -7.54
N ILE A 184 18.61 -13.10 -6.48
CA ILE A 184 19.78 -13.27 -5.61
C ILE A 184 19.72 -14.64 -4.94
N ALA A 185 18.57 -15.01 -4.38
CA ALA A 185 18.39 -16.27 -3.66
C ALA A 185 18.68 -17.51 -4.52
N LEU A 186 18.32 -17.48 -5.81
CA LEU A 186 18.51 -18.60 -6.74
C LEU A 186 19.92 -18.68 -7.31
N GLN A 187 20.59 -17.53 -7.49
CA GLN A 187 21.86 -17.47 -8.21
C GLN A 187 23.07 -17.42 -7.26
N ARG A 188 22.86 -17.12 -5.99
CA ARG A 188 23.94 -16.84 -5.02
C ARG A 188 23.80 -17.77 -3.81
N ASN A 189 24.92 -18.17 -3.22
CA ASN A 189 24.93 -18.94 -1.97
C ASN A 189 24.62 -18.02 -0.77
N VAL A 190 23.33 -17.83 -0.51
CA VAL A 190 22.83 -16.88 0.49
C VAL A 190 21.87 -17.56 1.46
N THR A 191 21.69 -16.93 2.60
CA THR A 191 20.71 -17.31 3.61
C THR A 191 19.64 -16.25 3.70
N GLY A 192 18.42 -16.62 4.08
CA GLY A 192 17.37 -15.62 4.16
C GLY A 192 16.09 -16.09 4.84
N LEU A 193 15.24 -15.12 5.16
CA LEU A 193 13.89 -15.32 5.63
C LEU A 193 12.92 -14.66 4.66
N PHE A 194 12.05 -15.47 4.06
CA PHE A 194 11.04 -15.04 3.11
C PHE A 194 9.67 -15.27 3.76
N LEU A 195 8.85 -14.23 3.81
CA LEU A 195 7.57 -14.21 4.52
C LEU A 195 6.46 -13.87 3.54
N ASP A 196 5.44 -14.72 3.46
CA ASP A 196 4.21 -14.41 2.72
C ASP A 196 3.08 -15.36 3.13
N PRO A 197 1.84 -14.91 3.34
CA PRO A 197 0.74 -15.82 3.65
C PRO A 197 0.44 -16.86 2.56
N VAL A 198 0.72 -16.59 1.27
CA VAL A 198 0.34 -17.49 0.15
C VAL A 198 1.33 -18.62 -0.12
N GLY A 199 2.47 -18.63 0.57
CA GLY A 199 3.54 -19.60 0.35
C GLY A 199 4.52 -19.17 -0.75
N PRO A 200 5.60 -19.94 -0.99
CA PRO A 200 6.53 -19.64 -2.06
C PRO A 200 5.86 -19.85 -3.43
N PRO A 201 6.32 -19.16 -4.48
CA PRO A 201 5.81 -19.38 -5.83
C PRO A 201 5.95 -20.86 -6.26
N LYS A 202 4.82 -21.50 -6.65
CA LYS A 202 4.68 -22.96 -6.85
C LYS A 202 5.70 -23.68 -7.76
N LYS A 203 6.45 -22.96 -8.59
CA LYS A 203 7.41 -23.48 -9.57
C LYS A 203 8.85 -23.03 -9.28
N LEU A 204 9.08 -22.26 -8.22
CA LEU A 204 10.43 -21.88 -7.83
C LEU A 204 11.09 -23.03 -7.07
N PRO A 205 12.33 -23.41 -7.44
CA PRO A 205 13.08 -24.34 -6.62
C PRO A 205 13.32 -23.67 -5.26
N SER A 206 13.21 -24.45 -4.17
CA SER A 206 13.52 -23.95 -2.83
C SER A 206 15.04 -23.82 -2.72
N PRO A 207 15.60 -22.60 -2.69
CA PRO A 207 17.04 -22.44 -2.60
C PRO A 207 17.53 -22.91 -1.23
N GLU A 208 18.62 -23.67 -1.21
CA GLU A 208 19.25 -24.08 0.04
C GLU A 208 19.68 -22.82 0.81
N GLY A 209 19.26 -22.69 2.07
CA GLY A 209 19.54 -21.51 2.90
C GLY A 209 18.43 -20.46 2.98
N ILE A 210 17.42 -20.50 2.10
CA ILE A 210 16.23 -19.67 2.23
C ILE A 210 15.16 -20.39 3.05
N ARG A 211 14.80 -19.79 4.19
CA ARG A 211 13.66 -20.23 4.98
C ARG A 211 12.42 -19.45 4.58
N PHE A 212 11.45 -20.13 4.01
CA PHE A 212 10.12 -19.57 3.77
C PHE A 212 9.20 -19.78 4.98
N VAL A 213 8.39 -18.78 5.32
CA VAL A 213 7.35 -18.88 6.35
C VAL A 213 6.02 -18.39 5.79
N SER A 214 5.05 -19.30 5.75
CA SER A 214 3.70 -19.02 5.24
C SER A 214 2.82 -18.38 6.32
N GLU A 215 3.04 -17.09 6.64
CA GLU A 215 2.32 -16.38 7.70
C GLU A 215 2.08 -14.91 7.35
N PHE A 216 0.92 -14.38 7.73
CA PHE A 216 0.66 -12.94 7.65
C PHE A 216 1.61 -12.17 8.58
N VAL A 217 2.33 -11.20 8.03
CA VAL A 217 3.21 -10.33 8.81
C VAL A 217 2.38 -9.21 9.43
N ARG A 218 2.57 -9.00 10.72
CA ARG A 218 1.86 -8.00 11.54
C ARG A 218 2.86 -7.27 12.43
N PRO A 219 2.57 -6.02 12.85
CA PRO A 219 3.42 -5.30 13.79
C PRO A 219 3.83 -6.12 15.03
N SER A 220 2.90 -6.91 15.58
CA SER A 220 3.11 -7.68 16.80
C SER A 220 3.93 -8.96 16.63
N ASN A 221 3.98 -9.55 15.42
CA ASN A 221 4.66 -10.84 15.21
C ASN A 221 6.02 -10.73 14.50
N ILE A 222 6.39 -9.57 13.91
CA ILE A 222 7.71 -9.35 13.27
C ILE A 222 8.87 -9.85 14.15
N PRO A 223 8.97 -9.49 15.45
CA PRO A 223 10.11 -9.93 16.27
C PRO A 223 10.20 -11.46 16.41
N SER A 224 9.04 -12.14 16.47
CA SER A 224 8.97 -13.60 16.56
C SER A 224 9.35 -14.27 15.23
N LEU A 225 8.84 -13.74 14.11
CA LEU A 225 9.15 -14.19 12.76
C LEU A 225 10.66 -14.09 12.48
N LEU A 226 11.27 -12.93 12.75
CA LEU A 226 12.71 -12.71 12.59
C LEU A 226 13.53 -13.70 13.42
N ARG A 227 13.21 -13.89 14.70
CA ARG A 227 13.92 -14.85 15.57
C ARG A 227 13.81 -16.29 15.05
N ARG A 228 12.62 -16.71 14.61
CA ARG A 228 12.44 -18.04 14.00
C ARG A 228 13.27 -18.18 12.74
N GLY A 229 13.41 -17.14 11.94
CA GLY A 229 14.30 -17.10 10.77
C GLY A 229 15.79 -17.03 11.07
N GLY A 230 16.21 -16.99 12.34
CA GLY A 230 17.62 -16.84 12.71
C GLY A 230 18.12 -15.39 12.73
N PHE A 231 17.25 -14.41 12.49
CA PHE A 231 17.56 -12.98 12.55
C PHE A 231 17.48 -12.51 14.00
N ARG A 232 18.55 -12.75 14.76
CA ARG A 232 18.61 -12.55 16.23
C ARG A 232 19.06 -11.15 16.67
N GLY A 233 18.92 -10.14 15.82
CA GLY A 233 19.18 -8.75 16.21
C GLY A 233 18.19 -8.25 17.27
N ARG A 234 18.52 -7.13 17.90
CA ARG A 234 17.73 -6.53 18.99
C ARG A 234 17.59 -5.03 18.78
N PRO A 235 16.53 -4.37 19.31
CA PRO A 235 16.46 -2.92 19.35
C PRO A 235 17.73 -2.31 19.94
N GLY A 236 18.34 -1.36 19.23
CA GLY A 236 19.62 -0.73 19.59
C GLY A 236 20.87 -1.48 19.13
N SER A 237 20.75 -2.75 18.71
CA SER A 237 21.82 -3.54 18.10
C SER A 237 21.25 -4.41 16.96
N PRO A 238 20.76 -3.77 15.89
CA PRO A 238 20.15 -4.48 14.77
C PRO A 238 21.17 -5.35 14.03
N LEU A 239 20.75 -6.53 13.58
CA LEU A 239 21.59 -7.49 12.85
C LEU A 239 21.88 -6.96 11.44
N PRO A 240 23.17 -6.81 11.03
CA PRO A 240 23.50 -6.45 9.66
C PRO A 240 23.04 -7.53 8.67
N ILE A 241 22.35 -7.10 7.61
CA ILE A 241 21.91 -7.93 6.48
C ILE A 241 22.17 -7.17 5.17
N ASP A 242 22.06 -7.84 4.03
CA ASP A 242 22.35 -7.20 2.74
C ASP A 242 21.12 -6.49 2.19
N PHE A 243 20.03 -7.23 2.01
CA PHE A 243 18.81 -6.71 1.42
C PHE A 243 17.61 -6.97 2.33
N MET A 244 16.72 -5.99 2.36
CA MET A 244 15.35 -6.13 2.84
C MET A 244 14.39 -5.68 1.74
N LYS A 245 13.44 -6.52 1.33
CA LYS A 245 12.28 -6.10 0.53
C LYS A 245 11.02 -6.13 1.38
N VAL A 246 10.14 -5.15 1.19
CA VAL A 246 8.81 -5.11 1.81
C VAL A 246 7.78 -4.70 0.76
N ASP A 247 6.76 -5.54 0.60
CA ASP A 247 5.72 -5.43 -0.43
C ASP A 247 4.54 -6.35 -0.04
N VAL A 248 3.66 -5.88 0.82
CA VAL A 248 2.48 -6.64 1.30
C VAL A 248 1.17 -5.94 0.94
N ASP A 249 1.21 -5.07 -0.07
CA ASP A 249 0.08 -4.28 -0.57
C ASP A 249 -0.70 -3.57 0.57
N SER A 250 -0.04 -3.15 1.66
CA SER A 250 -0.75 -2.73 2.86
C SER A 250 -0.07 -1.65 3.70
N CYS A 251 0.66 -2.00 4.75
CA CYS A 251 1.27 -1.06 5.69
C CYS A 251 2.80 -1.18 5.64
N ASP A 252 3.35 -1.20 4.42
CA ASP A 252 4.74 -1.59 4.13
C ASP A 252 5.75 -0.78 4.93
N CYS A 253 5.62 0.55 4.95
CA CYS A 253 6.46 1.43 5.76
C CYS A 253 6.41 1.11 7.26
N VAL A 254 5.25 0.78 7.82
CA VAL A 254 5.12 0.44 9.26
C VAL A 254 5.84 -0.87 9.55
N LEU A 255 5.64 -1.90 8.73
CA LEU A 255 6.31 -3.19 8.89
C LEU A 255 7.84 -3.04 8.74
N ALA A 256 8.29 -2.28 7.73
CA ALA A 256 9.70 -1.97 7.52
C ALA A 256 10.31 -1.24 8.72
N SER A 257 9.67 -0.16 9.20
CA SER A 257 10.11 0.60 10.38
C SER A 257 10.25 -0.26 11.64
N ILE A 258 9.35 -1.25 11.83
CA ILE A 258 9.45 -2.21 12.94
C ILE A 258 10.61 -3.18 12.70
N ALA A 259 10.76 -3.73 11.49
CA ALA A 259 11.84 -4.64 11.15
C ALA A 259 13.22 -3.99 11.31
N LEU A 260 13.38 -2.72 10.93
CA LEU A 260 14.62 -1.93 11.06
C LEU A 260 15.10 -1.75 12.50
N ARG A 261 14.26 -2.00 13.50
CA ARG A 261 14.69 -2.07 14.90
C ARG A 261 15.50 -3.33 15.21
N PHE A 262 15.35 -4.39 14.43
CA PHE A 262 15.97 -5.70 14.65
C PHE A 262 16.99 -6.06 13.58
N VAL A 263 16.85 -5.54 12.37
CA VAL A 263 17.77 -5.76 11.25
C VAL A 263 18.26 -4.43 10.70
N ARG A 264 19.45 -4.44 10.11
CA ARG A 264 20.07 -3.28 9.46
C ARG A 264 20.50 -3.69 8.05
N PRO A 265 19.58 -3.66 7.08
CA PRO A 265 19.92 -3.90 5.68
C PRO A 265 20.93 -2.90 5.14
N SER A 266 21.73 -3.34 4.17
CA SER A 266 22.53 -2.43 3.35
C SER A 266 21.64 -1.68 2.35
N VAL A 267 20.65 -2.39 1.80
CA VAL A 267 19.68 -1.90 0.82
C VAL A 267 18.26 -2.29 1.24
N ILE A 268 17.33 -1.34 1.18
CA ILE A 268 15.89 -1.56 1.30
C ILE A 268 15.28 -1.40 -0.09
N ILE A 269 14.48 -2.38 -0.51
CA ILE A 269 13.62 -2.29 -1.69
C ILE A 269 12.18 -2.17 -1.17
N MET A 270 11.46 -1.17 -1.62
CA MET A 270 10.11 -0.88 -1.13
C MET A 270 9.19 -0.52 -2.27
N GLU A 271 8.04 -1.18 -2.33
CA GLU A 271 6.97 -0.76 -3.23
C GLU A 271 6.43 0.59 -2.74
N ILE A 272 6.39 1.57 -3.63
CA ILE A 272 5.92 2.91 -3.32
C ILE A 272 4.54 3.12 -3.91
N ASN A 273 3.66 3.73 -3.13
CA ASN A 273 2.40 4.24 -3.63
C ASN A 273 2.65 5.55 -4.39
N TRP A 274 2.81 5.45 -5.70
CA TRP A 274 3.01 6.58 -6.62
C TRP A 274 1.76 7.45 -6.80
N SER A 275 0.65 7.11 -6.14
CA SER A 275 -0.54 7.96 -6.17
C SER A 275 -0.41 9.23 -5.38
N LEU A 276 0.62 9.29 -4.54
CA LEU A 276 0.86 10.38 -3.60
C LEU A 276 2.20 11.03 -3.90
N PRO A 277 2.18 12.19 -4.58
CA PRO A 277 3.38 12.87 -5.01
C PRO A 277 4.16 13.51 -3.85
N PRO A 278 5.51 13.49 -3.87
CA PRO A 278 6.36 14.26 -2.97
C PRO A 278 6.04 15.76 -3.04
N PRO A 279 5.96 16.50 -1.91
CA PRO A 279 6.48 16.13 -0.59
C PRO A 279 5.48 15.41 0.32
N LEU A 280 4.30 15.01 -0.18
CA LEU A 280 3.26 14.44 0.69
C LEU A 280 3.78 13.15 1.34
N ARG A 281 3.83 13.17 2.68
CA ARG A 281 4.24 12.06 3.51
C ARG A 281 3.01 11.29 3.95
N PHE A 282 2.64 10.30 3.15
CA PHE A 282 1.59 9.36 3.49
C PHE A 282 2.16 8.03 3.99
N VAL A 283 1.59 7.53 5.09
CA VAL A 283 1.89 6.22 5.66
C VAL A 283 0.59 5.55 6.11
N ARG A 284 0.22 4.45 5.45
CA ARG A 284 -0.93 3.63 5.85
C ARG A 284 -0.58 2.82 7.12
N GLN A 285 -1.43 2.88 8.14
CA GLN A 285 -1.27 2.06 9.33
C GLN A 285 -1.77 0.64 9.09
N CYS A 286 -1.18 -0.33 9.78
CA CYS A 286 -1.60 -1.73 9.66
C CYS A 286 -3.01 -1.94 10.21
N HIS A 287 -3.83 -2.64 9.44
CA HIS A 287 -5.18 -3.03 9.83
C HIS A 287 -5.49 -4.43 9.30
N GLU A 288 -6.09 -5.27 10.14
CA GLU A 288 -6.33 -6.69 9.83
C GLU A 288 -7.22 -6.91 8.60
N ASP A 289 -8.19 -6.02 8.40
CA ASP A 289 -9.08 -6.11 7.24
C ASP A 289 -8.50 -5.54 5.94
N TRP A 290 -7.35 -4.85 5.97
CA TRP A 290 -6.88 -4.10 4.80
C TRP A 290 -6.67 -5.01 3.59
N SER A 291 -5.89 -6.10 3.71
CA SER A 291 -5.62 -7.00 2.57
C SER A 291 -6.89 -7.60 1.98
N ARG A 292 -7.88 -7.94 2.83
CA ARG A 292 -9.19 -8.42 2.38
C ARG A 292 -9.89 -7.34 1.55
N LYS A 293 -9.95 -6.11 2.06
CA LYS A 293 -10.62 -5.01 1.36
C LYS A 293 -9.88 -4.61 0.09
N TRP A 294 -8.56 -4.52 0.12
CA TRP A 294 -7.71 -4.30 -1.04
C TRP A 294 -8.04 -5.29 -2.16
N SER A 295 -7.91 -6.59 -1.89
CA SER A 295 -8.21 -7.66 -2.84
C SER A 295 -9.65 -7.58 -3.39
N SER A 296 -10.58 -7.21 -2.52
CA SER A 296 -11.99 -7.07 -2.89
C SER A 296 -12.25 -5.93 -3.87
N TRP A 297 -11.56 -4.80 -3.70
CA TRP A 297 -11.71 -3.64 -4.58
C TRP A 297 -10.87 -3.78 -5.85
N SER A 298 -9.65 -4.31 -5.74
CA SER A 298 -8.78 -4.54 -6.89
C SER A 298 -9.38 -5.53 -7.87
N SER A 299 -10.06 -6.58 -7.39
CA SER A 299 -10.76 -7.55 -8.23
C SER A 299 -11.88 -6.93 -9.08
N VAL A 300 -12.53 -5.86 -8.63
CA VAL A 300 -13.53 -5.11 -9.42
C VAL A 300 -12.96 -3.93 -10.19
N GLY A 301 -11.64 -3.87 -10.34
CA GLY A 301 -10.94 -2.83 -11.10
C GLY A 301 -10.78 -1.50 -10.35
N PHE A 302 -11.06 -1.46 -9.05
CA PHE A 302 -10.81 -0.30 -8.20
C PHE A 302 -9.51 -0.49 -7.42
N LEU A 303 -8.45 0.16 -7.92
CA LEU A 303 -7.17 0.22 -7.24
C LEU A 303 -7.25 1.33 -6.18
N LEU A 304 -7.15 0.97 -4.89
CA LEU A 304 -7.21 1.98 -3.83
C LEU A 304 -5.89 2.78 -3.84
N SER A 305 -5.97 4.10 -3.93
CA SER A 305 -4.77 4.96 -3.94
C SER A 305 -4.12 5.13 -2.55
N THR A 306 -4.45 4.27 -1.58
CA THR A 306 -4.09 4.45 -0.16
C THR A 306 -3.45 3.21 0.46
N HIS A 307 -2.67 2.44 -0.31
CA HIS A 307 -1.83 1.36 0.18
C HIS A 307 -0.43 1.89 0.53
N GLY A 308 0.34 1.09 1.25
CA GLY A 308 1.75 1.29 1.58
C GLY A 308 2.07 2.68 2.12
N CYS A 309 2.99 3.34 1.42
CA CYS A 309 3.40 4.70 1.71
C CYS A 309 3.83 5.43 0.44
N SER A 310 3.67 6.75 0.43
CA SER A 310 4.26 7.65 -0.57
C SER A 310 5.80 7.60 -0.49
N LEU A 311 6.49 8.06 -1.56
CA LEU A 311 7.95 8.15 -1.56
C LEU A 311 8.50 9.00 -0.41
N SER A 312 7.94 10.20 -0.19
CA SER A 312 8.34 11.08 0.92
C SER A 312 8.02 10.49 2.29
N GLY A 313 6.93 9.74 2.40
CA GLY A 313 6.58 8.97 3.59
C GLY A 313 7.64 7.93 3.93
N ALA A 314 8.06 7.12 2.94
CA ALA A 314 9.13 6.15 3.09
C ALA A 314 10.47 6.81 3.46
N LEU A 315 10.84 7.89 2.77
CA LEU A 315 12.07 8.63 3.07
C LEU A 315 12.07 9.18 4.50
N ALA A 316 10.96 9.78 4.93
CA ALA A 316 10.81 10.28 6.30
C ALA A 316 10.92 9.13 7.34
N GLU A 317 10.28 7.99 7.08
CA GLU A 317 10.30 6.82 7.95
C GLU A 317 11.70 6.17 8.04
N PHE A 318 12.49 6.18 6.96
CA PHE A 318 13.78 5.49 6.88
C PHE A 318 14.98 6.38 7.21
N SER A 319 14.88 7.69 7.02
CA SER A 319 15.96 8.66 7.32
C SER A 319 16.43 8.59 8.78
N ARG A 320 15.52 8.39 9.73
CA ARG A 320 15.83 8.18 11.16
C ARG A 320 16.62 6.91 11.45
N PHE A 321 16.67 5.96 10.52
CA PHE A 321 17.51 4.76 10.59
C PHE A 321 18.80 4.88 9.75
N GLY A 322 19.09 6.07 9.20
CA GLY A 322 20.30 6.34 8.42
C GLY A 322 20.24 5.88 6.97
N TYR A 323 19.05 5.81 6.37
CA TYR A 323 18.86 5.46 4.96
C TYR A 323 18.47 6.69 4.15
N SER A 324 18.88 6.69 2.88
CA SER A 324 18.57 7.74 1.91
C SER A 324 18.10 7.12 0.59
N LEU A 325 17.29 7.86 -0.18
CA LEU A 325 16.79 7.42 -1.48
C LEU A 325 17.94 7.31 -2.49
N PHE A 326 18.25 6.08 -2.88
CA PHE A 326 19.32 5.79 -3.81
C PHE A 326 18.88 5.84 -5.27
N ARG A 327 17.74 5.21 -5.59
CA ARG A 327 17.17 5.16 -6.96
C ARG A 327 15.72 4.68 -6.97
N VAL A 328 15.12 4.69 -8.14
CA VAL A 328 13.89 3.96 -8.48
C VAL A 328 14.21 2.98 -9.61
N ALA A 329 13.58 1.80 -9.61
CA ALA A 329 13.67 0.81 -10.70
C ALA A 329 12.36 0.03 -10.83
N GLY A 330 12.11 -0.58 -11.99
CA GLY A 330 10.90 -1.39 -12.24
C GLY A 330 9.58 -0.64 -12.22
N SER A 331 9.61 0.66 -12.44
CA SER A 331 8.45 1.58 -12.39
C SER A 331 7.85 1.79 -10.99
N VAL A 332 7.81 0.79 -10.10
CA VAL A 332 7.08 0.87 -8.83
C VAL A 332 7.94 0.82 -7.56
N ASN A 333 9.18 0.33 -7.62
CA ASN A 333 10.01 0.13 -6.42
C ASN A 333 11.07 1.21 -6.22
N ALA A 334 11.15 1.73 -5.01
CA ALA A 334 12.23 2.59 -4.56
C ALA A 334 13.31 1.81 -3.81
N PHE A 335 14.56 2.19 -4.05
CA PHE A 335 15.73 1.61 -3.43
C PHE A 335 16.32 2.63 -2.47
N PHE A 336 16.43 2.26 -1.20
CA PHE A 336 17.08 3.05 -0.17
C PHE A 336 18.35 2.36 0.28
N VAL A 337 19.41 3.12 0.53
CA VAL A 337 20.69 2.55 0.99
C VAL A 337 21.09 3.17 2.31
N HIS A 338 21.68 2.34 3.17
CA HIS A 338 22.20 2.80 4.45
C HIS A 338 23.44 3.69 4.22
N ARG A 339 23.63 4.71 5.05
CA ARG A 339 24.76 5.66 4.95
C ARG A 339 26.14 5.00 4.85
N ASP A 340 26.36 3.86 5.54
CA ASP A 340 27.63 3.11 5.50
C ASP A 340 27.96 2.53 4.12
N VAL A 341 26.96 2.44 3.24
CA VAL A 341 27.04 1.91 1.88
C VAL A 341 26.90 3.03 0.84
N ALA A 342 26.23 4.12 1.19
CA ALA A 342 26.06 5.28 0.32
C ALA A 342 27.39 5.75 -0.29
N ASP A 343 28.43 5.93 0.53
CA ASP A 343 29.75 6.39 0.07
C ASP A 343 30.39 5.44 -0.94
N LEU A 344 30.25 4.12 -0.73
CA LEU A 344 30.76 3.10 -1.64
C LEU A 344 30.11 3.20 -3.02
N LEU A 345 28.84 3.62 -3.06
CA LEU A 345 28.08 3.76 -4.28
C LEU A 345 28.22 5.16 -4.91
N GLY A 346 29.03 6.06 -4.32
CA GLY A 346 29.19 7.44 -4.79
C GLY A 346 28.13 8.42 -4.29
N GLY A 347 27.50 8.12 -3.16
CA GLY A 347 26.42 8.90 -2.51
C GLY A 347 25.07 8.21 -2.59
N ALA A 348 24.04 8.79 -1.96
CA ALA A 348 22.67 8.22 -1.90
C ALA A 348 21.56 9.27 -1.71
N GLU A 349 21.80 10.52 -2.06
CA GLU A 349 20.86 11.62 -1.83
C GLU A 349 20.26 12.07 -3.16
N VAL A 350 19.44 11.21 -3.77
CA VAL A 350 18.71 11.59 -4.98
C VAL A 350 17.47 12.40 -4.60
N ASP A 351 17.17 13.41 -5.41
CA ASP A 351 15.97 14.24 -5.28
C ASP A 351 14.71 13.40 -5.57
N GLU A 352 13.89 13.18 -4.53
CA GLU A 352 12.65 12.40 -4.63
C GLU A 352 11.61 13.02 -5.57
N VAL A 353 11.56 14.35 -5.68
CA VAL A 353 10.67 15.06 -6.60
C VAL A 353 11.12 14.83 -8.04
N PHE A 354 12.44 14.82 -8.28
CA PHE A 354 12.99 14.43 -9.57
C PHE A 354 12.62 12.98 -9.93
N CYS A 355 12.86 12.02 -9.03
CA CYS A 355 12.53 10.62 -9.26
C CYS A 355 11.03 10.41 -9.52
N PHE A 356 10.16 11.02 -8.73
CA PHE A 356 8.72 10.94 -8.91
C PHE A 356 8.29 11.45 -10.29
N ASN A 357 8.83 12.59 -10.73
CA ASN A 357 8.49 13.14 -12.04
C ASN A 357 8.94 12.25 -13.20
N GLN A 358 10.04 11.51 -13.04
CA GLN A 358 10.52 10.57 -14.06
C GLN A 358 9.61 9.35 -14.14
N VAL A 359 9.20 8.80 -12.99
CA VAL A 359 8.22 7.69 -12.92
C VAL A 359 6.88 8.11 -13.52
N TRP A 360 6.44 9.34 -13.25
CA TRP A 360 5.15 9.85 -13.73
C TRP A 360 5.06 9.97 -15.26
N GLN A 361 6.19 10.12 -15.95
CA GLN A 361 6.21 10.12 -17.41
C GLN A 361 5.93 8.71 -17.98
N ASP A 362 5.99 7.67 -17.15
CA ASP A 362 5.51 6.34 -17.51
C ASP A 362 3.98 6.24 -17.38
N SER A 363 3.33 6.09 -18.53
CA SER A 363 1.86 5.98 -18.62
C SER A 363 1.26 4.79 -17.84
N SER A 364 2.05 3.79 -17.46
CA SER A 364 1.59 2.66 -16.64
C SER A 364 1.25 3.08 -15.21
N ILE A 365 1.95 4.08 -14.65
CA ILE A 365 1.79 4.58 -13.29
C ILE A 365 0.61 5.56 -13.16
N ILE A 366 0.28 6.28 -14.25
CA ILE A 366 -0.84 7.24 -14.28
C ILE A 366 -2.19 6.56 -13.94
N ARG A 367 -2.29 5.24 -14.10
CA ARG A 367 -3.52 4.47 -13.84
C ARG A 367 -3.99 4.49 -12.39
N TYR A 368 -3.11 4.79 -11.44
CA TYR A 368 -3.41 4.64 -10.01
C TYR A 368 -3.96 5.91 -9.35
N VAL A 369 -4.02 7.03 -10.08
CA VAL A 369 -4.35 8.35 -9.50
C VAL A 369 -5.46 9.03 -10.27
N HIS A 370 -6.39 9.60 -9.52
CA HIS A 370 -7.36 10.50 -10.10
C HIS A 370 -6.63 11.74 -10.65
N TRP A 371 -6.71 11.98 -11.97
CA TRP A 371 -5.97 13.05 -12.63
C TRP A 371 -6.17 14.43 -11.98
N LYS A 372 -7.38 14.70 -11.47
CA LYS A 372 -7.70 15.96 -10.77
C LYS A 372 -6.94 16.09 -9.46
N LEU A 373 -6.79 15.00 -8.71
CA LEU A 373 -5.95 14.98 -7.50
C LEU A 373 -4.51 15.34 -7.85
N SER A 374 -3.98 14.74 -8.92
CA SER A 374 -2.63 15.04 -9.42
C SER A 374 -2.50 16.48 -9.92
N HIS A 375 -3.52 17.00 -10.60
CA HIS A 375 -3.53 18.35 -11.16
C HIS A 375 -3.58 19.41 -10.06
N ASP A 376 -4.51 19.28 -9.12
CA ASP A 376 -4.66 20.18 -7.98
C ASP A 376 -3.38 20.18 -7.14
N TRP A 377 -2.74 19.02 -6.98
CA TRP A 377 -1.47 18.92 -6.28
C TRP A 377 -0.33 19.69 -6.97
N ARG A 378 -0.21 19.61 -8.31
CA ARG A 378 0.86 20.28 -9.07
C ARG A 378 0.66 21.79 -9.21
N THR A 379 -0.60 22.23 -9.25
CA THR A 379 -0.96 23.60 -9.63
C THR A 379 -1.53 24.43 -8.49
N GLY A 380 -2.02 23.78 -7.43
CA GLY A 380 -2.60 24.41 -6.25
C GLY A 380 -1.59 24.78 -5.18
N SER A 381 -2.09 25.38 -4.09
CA SER A 381 -1.29 25.57 -2.88
C SER A 381 -1.13 24.26 -2.12
N VAL A 382 -0.10 24.15 -1.26
CA VAL A 382 0.10 22.98 -0.39
C VAL A 382 -1.12 22.72 0.49
N ASP A 383 -1.77 23.78 0.99
CA ASP A 383 -2.95 23.68 1.85
C ASP A 383 -4.17 23.15 1.07
N ASP A 384 -4.38 23.63 -0.16
CA ASP A 384 -5.47 23.13 -1.03
C ASP A 384 -5.24 21.66 -1.40
N ALA A 385 -3.99 21.31 -1.74
CA ALA A 385 -3.62 19.94 -2.06
C ALA A 385 -3.85 19.00 -0.86
N LEU A 386 -3.46 19.42 0.35
CA LEU A 386 -3.74 18.66 1.57
C LEU A 386 -5.23 18.55 1.85
N GLY A 387 -5.99 19.64 1.72
CA GLY A 387 -7.44 19.64 1.90
C GLY A 387 -8.14 18.70 0.93
N HIS A 388 -7.74 18.69 -0.34
CA HIS A 388 -8.28 17.79 -1.36
C HIS A 388 -7.86 16.34 -1.13
N VAL A 389 -6.59 16.05 -0.84
CA VAL A 389 -6.14 14.67 -0.53
C VAL A 389 -6.88 14.14 0.68
N TRP A 390 -6.98 14.93 1.75
CA TRP A 390 -7.66 14.53 2.98
C TRP A 390 -9.16 14.31 2.75
N GLY A 391 -9.83 15.25 2.08
CA GLY A 391 -11.24 15.14 1.73
C GLY A 391 -11.51 13.90 0.86
N ASN A 392 -10.72 13.71 -0.19
CA ASN A 392 -10.85 12.57 -1.09
C ASN A 392 -10.59 11.26 -0.36
N PHE A 393 -9.50 11.13 0.41
CA PHE A 393 -9.19 9.90 1.14
C PHE A 393 -10.24 9.59 2.17
N THR A 394 -10.70 10.57 2.95
CA THR A 394 -11.77 10.36 3.92
C THR A 394 -13.05 9.92 3.24
N CYS A 395 -13.38 10.50 2.09
CA CYS A 395 -14.59 10.19 1.34
C CYS A 395 -14.52 8.84 0.62
N TYR A 396 -13.41 8.52 -0.03
CA TYR A 396 -13.14 7.18 -0.56
C TYR A 396 -13.20 6.17 0.57
N ASP A 397 -12.55 6.48 1.69
CA ASP A 397 -12.49 5.58 2.81
C ASP A 397 -13.88 5.33 3.39
N TRP A 398 -14.72 6.36 3.45
CA TRP A 398 -16.11 6.24 3.88
C TRP A 398 -16.98 5.46 2.89
N VAL A 399 -16.92 5.77 1.59
CA VAL A 399 -17.69 5.10 0.53
C VAL A 399 -17.41 3.60 0.51
N PHE A 400 -16.14 3.24 0.69
CA PHE A 400 -15.67 1.86 0.66
C PHE A 400 -15.69 1.17 2.03
N ASN A 401 -16.26 1.82 3.05
CA ASN A 401 -16.33 1.31 4.42
C ASN A 401 -14.96 0.92 4.99
N ILE A 402 -13.94 1.72 4.67
CA ILE A 402 -12.54 1.61 5.13
C ILE A 402 -12.14 2.78 6.05
N SER A 403 -13.06 3.69 6.38
CA SER A 403 -12.88 4.88 7.23
C SER A 403 -12.34 4.65 8.64
N HIS A 404 -12.27 3.40 9.11
CA HIS A 404 -11.67 3.02 10.39
C HIS A 404 -10.21 2.57 10.27
N ILE A 405 -9.63 2.61 9.07
CA ILE A 405 -8.24 2.21 8.84
C ILE A 405 -7.37 3.47 8.96
N PRO A 406 -6.52 3.57 9.99
CA PRO A 406 -5.77 4.79 10.22
C PRO A 406 -4.68 4.98 9.16
N PHE A 407 -4.35 6.24 8.89
CA PHE A 407 -3.18 6.64 8.11
C PHE A 407 -2.60 7.93 8.71
N ALA A 408 -1.34 8.21 8.38
CA ALA A 408 -0.72 9.50 8.63
C ALA A 408 -0.55 10.24 7.28
N LEU A 409 -0.83 11.54 7.27
CA LEU A 409 -0.58 12.43 6.13
C LEU A 409 0.06 13.72 6.65
N ALA A 410 1.18 14.12 6.04
CA ALA A 410 1.90 15.35 6.36
C ALA A 410 2.65 15.88 5.12
N VAL A 411 3.34 17.03 5.25
CA VAL A 411 4.25 17.62 4.25
C VAL A 411 5.66 17.69 4.80
#